data_AF-A0A924MC07-F1
#
_entry.id   AF-A0A924MC07-F1
#
_cell.length_a   1.000
_cell.length_b   1.000
_cell.length_c   1.000
_cell.angle_alpha   90.00
_cell.angle_beta   90.00
_cell.angle_gamma   90.00
#
_symmetry.space_group_name_H-M   'P 1'
#
loop_
_entity.id
_entity.type
_entity.pdbx_description
1 polymer ?
#
loop_
_entity_poly.entity_id
_entity_poly.type
_entity_poly.pdbx_seq_one_letter_code
_entity_poly.pdbx_strand_id
1 'polypeptide(L)' 'SDKLKNCAGNFYINDKCTGAVVGQQPFGGARGSGTNDKAGAMINLLRWVSPRTIKETFNPPIDYRYPFLDKE' A
#
# COMPACT_ATOMS: atom_id res chain seq x y z
N SER A 1 -24.27 8.20 7.04
CA SER A 1 -24.00 9.46 6.31
C SER A 1 -22.88 9.15 5.35
N ASP A 2 -23.21 8.60 4.18
CA ASP A 2 -22.21 8.02 3.26
C ASP A 2 -22.21 8.69 1.88
N LYS A 3 -23.07 9.71 1.70
CA LYS A 3 -23.30 10.37 0.42
C LYS A 3 -22.02 10.88 -0.25
N LEU A 4 -21.02 11.28 0.53
CA LEU A 4 -19.79 11.91 0.04
C LEU A 4 -18.54 11.04 0.12
N LYS A 5 -18.62 9.84 0.71
CA LYS A 5 -17.46 8.99 1.05
C LYS A 5 -16.53 8.72 -0.12
N ASN A 6 -17.09 8.51 -1.31
CA ASN A 6 -16.33 8.22 -2.52
C ASN A 6 -16.27 9.42 -3.48
N CYS A 7 -16.89 10.56 -3.12
CA CYS A 7 -17.00 11.73 -4.00
C CYS A 7 -15.78 12.64 -3.97
N ALA A 8 -14.91 12.52 -2.96
CA ALA A 8 -13.70 13.31 -2.84
C ALA A 8 -12.51 12.42 -2.45
N GLY A 9 -11.35 12.71 -3.03
CA GLY A 9 -10.09 12.06 -2.64
C GLY A 9 -9.48 12.62 -1.35
N ASN A 10 -9.70 13.91 -1.12
CA ASN A 10 -9.36 14.63 0.10
C ASN A 10 -10.62 15.37 0.57
N PHE A 11 -11.07 15.12 1.79
CA PHE A 11 -12.27 15.71 2.37
C PHE A 11 -11.88 16.61 3.53
N TYR A 12 -12.43 17.82 3.56
CA TYR A 12 -12.10 18.86 4.54
C TYR A 12 -13.37 19.26 5.28
N ILE A 13 -13.27 19.47 6.59
CA ILE A 13 -14.38 19.89 7.44
C ILE A 13 -14.00 21.24 8.04
N ASN A 14 -14.82 22.27 7.79
CA ASN A 14 -14.61 23.64 8.27
C ASN A 14 -13.26 24.27 7.87
N ASP A 15 -12.65 23.80 6.78
CA ASP A 15 -11.44 24.36 6.20
C ASP A 15 -11.58 24.38 4.67
N LYS A 16 -10.78 25.22 4.00
CA LYS A 16 -10.74 25.29 2.55
C LYS A 16 -10.23 23.98 1.95
N CYS A 17 -10.67 23.65 0.74
CA CYS A 17 -10.34 22.39 0.06
C CYS A 17 -8.93 22.34 -0.58
N THR A 18 -8.02 23.24 -0.18
CA THR A 18 -6.69 23.43 -0.78
C THR A 18 -5.61 23.52 0.30
N GLY A 19 -4.34 23.37 -0.08
CA GLY A 19 -3.21 23.51 0.84
C GLY A 19 -2.84 22.23 1.59
N ALA A 20 -2.96 21.07 0.92
CA ALA A 20 -2.45 19.81 1.46
C ALA A 20 -0.94 19.90 1.74
N VAL A 21 -0.54 19.54 2.97
CA VAL A 21 0.86 19.57 3.39
C VAL A 21 1.46 18.17 3.30
N VAL A 22 2.67 18.08 2.75
CA VAL A 22 3.42 16.81 2.63
C VAL A 22 3.56 16.13 3.99
N GLY A 23 3.26 14.83 4.06
CA GLY A 23 3.28 14.05 5.30
C GLY A 23 2.08 14.23 6.23
N GLN A 24 1.16 15.15 5.95
CA GLN A 24 -0.03 15.40 6.78
C GLN A 24 -1.33 15.01 6.05
N GLN A 25 -1.53 15.52 4.83
CA GLN A 25 -2.70 15.20 4.00
C GLN A 25 -2.24 14.71 2.62
N PRO A 26 -1.89 13.41 2.47
CA PRO A 26 -1.52 12.87 1.16
C PRO A 26 -2.56 13.20 0.10
N PHE A 27 -2.10 13.81 -1.00
CA PHE A 27 -2.99 14.40 -1.99
C PHE A 27 -3.28 13.41 -3.11
N GLY A 28 -4.56 13.25 -3.46
CA GLY A 28 -4.96 12.43 -4.60
C GLY A 28 -6.44 12.05 -4.55
N GLY A 29 -7.00 11.63 -5.68
CA GLY A 29 -8.39 11.18 -5.76
C GLY A 29 -8.58 10.10 -6.81
N ALA A 30 -9.73 9.43 -6.72
CA ALA A 30 -10.17 8.38 -7.64
C ALA A 30 -11.20 8.93 -8.66
N ARG A 31 -11.92 8.04 -9.36
CA ARG A 31 -12.89 8.39 -10.43
C ARG A 31 -12.18 9.13 -11.58
N GLY A 32 -12.80 10.17 -12.13
CA GLY A 32 -12.18 10.99 -13.19
C GLY A 32 -10.94 11.77 -12.75
N SER A 33 -10.64 11.84 -11.45
CA SER A 33 -9.48 12.56 -10.92
C SER A 33 -8.17 11.77 -10.99
N GLY A 34 -8.21 10.48 -11.35
CA GLY A 34 -7.02 9.63 -11.55
C GLY A 34 -6.95 8.40 -10.65
N THR A 35 -5.73 7.93 -10.39
CA THR A 35 -5.41 6.63 -9.79
C THR A 35 -5.32 6.63 -8.27
N ASN A 36 -5.38 7.80 -7.64
CA ASN A 36 -5.26 7.95 -6.19
C ASN A 36 -3.94 7.38 -5.59
N ASP A 37 -2.81 7.54 -6.29
CA ASP A 37 -1.50 7.09 -5.81
C ASP A 37 -0.94 7.89 -4.62
N LYS A 38 -1.70 8.90 -4.14
CA LYS A 38 -1.43 9.70 -2.94
C LYS A 38 -0.03 10.33 -2.91
N ALA A 39 0.26 11.19 -3.88
CA ALA A 39 1.48 11.98 -3.91
C ALA A 39 1.69 12.74 -2.59
N GLY A 40 2.95 12.78 -2.12
CA GLY A 40 3.29 13.28 -0.79
C GLY A 40 3.23 12.23 0.34
N ALA A 41 2.87 10.98 0.04
CA ALA A 41 3.03 9.82 0.93
C ALA A 41 3.99 8.76 0.36
N MET A 42 4.47 7.89 1.25
CA MET A 42 5.38 6.78 0.94
C MET A 42 4.81 5.85 -0.14
N ILE A 43 3.49 5.63 -0.17
CA ILE A 43 2.86 4.72 -1.13
C ILE A 43 3.05 5.16 -2.59
N ASN A 44 3.18 6.45 -2.86
CA ASN A 44 3.49 6.95 -4.20
C ASN A 44 4.87 6.49 -4.68
N LEU A 45 5.84 6.34 -3.77
CA LEU A 45 7.18 5.86 -4.11
C LEU A 45 7.15 4.39 -4.57
N LEU A 46 6.21 3.60 -4.04
CA LEU A 46 6.02 2.20 -4.45
C LEU A 46 5.57 2.05 -5.91
N ARG A 47 5.06 3.10 -6.54
CA ARG A 47 4.70 3.08 -7.98
C ARG A 47 5.92 3.04 -8.90
N TRP A 48 7.08 3.47 -8.41
CA TRP A 48 8.30 3.65 -9.19
C TRP A 48 9.38 2.60 -8.90
N VAL A 49 9.05 1.60 -8.09
CA VAL A 49 9.96 0.49 -7.74
C VAL A 49 9.30 -0.85 -8.06
N SER A 50 10.12 -1.82 -8.44
CA SER A 50 9.71 -3.23 -8.57
C SER A 50 10.42 -4.01 -7.46
N PRO A 51 9.78 -4.23 -6.30
CA PRO A 51 10.44 -4.86 -5.16
C PRO A 51 10.78 -6.32 -5.47
N ARG A 52 11.97 -6.75 -5.06
CA ARG A 52 12.41 -8.16 -5.09
C ARG A 52 12.78 -8.62 -3.69
N THR A 53 12.39 -9.84 -3.34
CA THR A 53 12.81 -10.51 -2.10
C THR A 53 13.89 -11.52 -2.38
N ILE A 54 14.94 -11.56 -1.55
CA ILE A 54 16.03 -12.55 -1.63
C ILE A 54 16.05 -13.27 -0.28
N LYS A 55 16.03 -14.61 -0.33
CA LYS A 55 16.18 -15.47 0.85
C LYS A 55 17.43 -16.33 0.67
N GLU A 56 18.31 -16.29 1.64
CA GLU A 56 19.44 -17.21 1.76
C GLU A 56 19.14 -18.20 2.90
N THR A 57 19.35 -19.50 2.65
CA THR A 57 19.19 -20.55 3.67
C THR A 57 20.56 -21.16 3.90
N PHE A 58 21.18 -20.88 5.05
CA PHE A 58 22.55 -21.33 5.33
C PHE A 58 22.68 -22.86 5.50
N ASN A 59 21.59 -23.53 5.89
CA ASN A 59 21.53 -24.98 5.99
C ASN A 59 20.23 -25.48 5.33
N PRO A 60 20.23 -25.71 4.00
CA PRO A 60 19.03 -26.16 3.31
C PRO A 60 18.67 -27.61 3.71
N PRO A 61 17.37 -27.97 3.72
CA PRO A 61 16.97 -29.35 3.96
C PRO A 61 17.53 -30.26 2.84
N ILE A 62 18.04 -31.42 3.25
CA ILE A 62 18.59 -32.43 2.34
C ILE A 62 17.57 -33.53 1.99
N ASP A 63 16.46 -33.61 2.72
CA ASP A 63 15.32 -34.50 2.45
C ASP A 63 14.04 -33.64 2.33
N TYR A 64 13.18 -34.02 1.39
CA TYR A 64 11.89 -33.37 1.13
C TYR A 64 10.77 -33.88 2.05
N ARG A 65 10.96 -35.05 2.68
CA ARG A 65 9.94 -35.68 3.53
C ARG A 65 9.77 -34.89 4.83
N TYR A 66 8.53 -34.79 5.26
CA TYR A 66 8.17 -34.14 6.52
C TYR A 66 7.98 -35.20 7.61
N PRO A 67 8.32 -34.90 8.88
CA PRO A 67 8.27 -35.89 9.98
C PRO A 67 6.91 -36.56 10.21
N PHE A 68 5.80 -35.95 9.79
CA PHE A 68 4.46 -36.54 9.97
C PHE A 68 4.11 -37.63 8.94
N LEU A 69 4.96 -37.86 7.93
CA LEU A 69 4.78 -38.90 6.91
C LEU A 69 5.39 -40.25 7.32
N ASP A 70 6.15 -40.27 8.41
CA ASP A 70 6.70 -41.51 8.93
C ASP A 70 5.56 -42.37 9.48
N LYS A 71 5.47 -43.62 9.00
CA LYS A 71 4.64 -44.64 9.64
C LYS A 71 5.34 -45.03 10.94
N GLU A 72 4.60 -45.09 12.05
CA GLU A 72 5.09 -45.65 13.33
C GLU A 72 5.90 -46.95 13.13
#